data_AF-D5SL57-F1
#
_entry.id   AF-D5SL57-F1
#
_cell.length_a   1.000
_cell.length_b   1.000
_cell.length_c   1.000
_cell.angle_alpha   90.00
_cell.angle_beta   90.00
_cell.angle_gamma   90.00
#
_symmetry.space_group_name_H-M   'P 1'
#
loop_
_entity.id
_entity.type
_entity.pdbx_description
1 polymer ?
#
loop_
_entity_poly.entity_id
_entity_poly.type
_entity_poly.pdbx_seq_one_letter_code
_entity_poly.pdbx_strand_id
1 'polypeptide(L)'
;MVLAWPGDPALPENGLQLIAHRLTGAAHAVVDDLRYAAGRLPDTHPARALTDAVLHDTRRILHLPVEGTVHCARHRAHMVRALYGYLDRLDPTERP
;
A
#
# COMPACT_ATOMS: atom_id res chain seq x y z
N MET A 1 3.62 27.24 -1.12
CA MET A 1 4.61 26.88 -0.09
C MET A 1 5.18 25.51 -0.45
N VAL A 2 6.23 25.51 -1.27
CA VAL A 2 6.95 24.29 -1.64
C VAL A 2 7.75 23.87 -0.41
N LEU A 3 7.51 22.67 0.11
CA LEU A 3 8.34 22.12 1.17
C LEU A 3 9.74 21.92 0.58
N ALA A 4 10.65 22.86 0.89
CA ALA A 4 12.06 22.71 0.61
C ALA A 4 12.54 21.51 1.42
N TRP A 5 12.74 20.38 0.73
CA TRP A 5 13.40 19.21 1.29
C TRP A 5 14.86 19.59 1.56
N PRO A 6 15.31 19.75 2.82
CA PRO A 6 16.72 19.91 3.08
C PRO A 6 17.36 18.55 2.80
N GLY A 7 18.24 18.49 1.80
CA GLY A 7 18.98 17.29 1.46
C GLY A 7 19.71 16.73 2.68
N ASP A 8 19.16 15.62 3.18
CA ASP A 8 19.74 14.50 3.93
C ASP A 8 20.58 14.79 5.20
N PRO A 9 20.06 14.48 6.41
CA PRO A 9 20.92 14.10 7.52
C PRO A 9 21.17 12.61 7.39
N ALA A 10 22.06 12.21 6.47
CA ALA A 10 22.50 10.84 6.19
C ALA A 10 21.43 9.78 6.54
N LEU A 11 20.59 9.38 5.56
CA LEU A 11 19.80 8.15 5.67
C LEU A 11 20.64 7.13 6.45
N PRO A 12 20.17 6.63 7.62
CA PRO A 12 20.96 5.68 8.39
C PRO A 12 21.35 4.52 7.47
N GLU A 13 22.41 3.76 7.77
CA GLU A 13 22.91 2.72 6.84
C GLU A 13 21.80 1.74 6.36
N ASN A 14 20.69 1.65 7.10
CA ASN A 14 19.48 0.90 6.80
C ASN A 14 18.24 1.73 6.40
N GLY A 15 18.38 3.00 6.03
CA GLY A 15 17.27 3.95 5.86
C GLY A 15 16.29 3.54 4.77
N LEU A 16 16.78 2.97 3.67
CA LEU A 16 15.93 2.38 2.63
C LEU A 16 15.17 1.16 3.14
N GLN A 17 15.79 0.34 3.99
CA GLN A 17 15.13 -0.82 4.61
C GLN A 17 14.01 -0.37 5.55
N LEU A 18 14.26 0.68 6.35
CA LEU A 18 13.25 1.28 7.23
C LEU A 18 12.09 1.86 6.43
N ILE A 19 12.35 2.60 5.35
CA ILE A 19 11.31 3.12 4.45
C ILE A 19 10.50 1.96 3.87
N ALA A 20 11.16 0.92 3.36
CA ALA A 20 10.48 -0.23 2.78
C ALA A 20 9.66 -1.00 3.83
N HIS A 21 10.12 -1.11 5.08
CA HIS A 21 9.33 -1.67 6.18
C HIS A 21 8.08 -0.84 6.48
N ARG A 22 8.22 0.48 6.57
CA ARG A 22 7.09 1.39 6.80
C ARG A 22 6.05 1.27 5.68
N LEU A 23 6.51 1.19 4.43
CA LEU A 23 5.63 1.00 3.27
C LEU A 23 4.94 -0.36 3.27
N THR A 24 5.63 -1.43 3.69
CA THR A 24 5.01 -2.76 3.89
C THR A 24 3.93 -2.69 4.96
N GLY A 25 4.19 -2.03 6.10
CA GLY A 25 3.17 -1.80 7.15
C GLY A 25 1.97 -1.01 6.65
N ALA A 26 2.19 0.07 5.89
CA ALA A 26 1.11 0.84 5.28
C ALA A 26 0.29 -0.01 4.30
N ALA A 27 0.94 -0.83 3.47
CA ALA A 27 0.24 -1.73 2.56
C ALA A 27 -0.64 -2.75 3.31
N HIS A 28 -0.19 -3.26 4.47
CA HIS A 28 -1.01 -4.13 5.32
C HIS A 28 -2.26 -3.42 5.85
N ALA A 29 -2.14 -2.18 6.33
CA ALA A 29 -3.28 -1.40 6.78
C ALA A 29 -4.32 -1.21 5.66
N VAL A 30 -3.90 -0.78 4.47
CA VAL A 30 -4.81 -0.59 3.33
C VAL A 30 -5.44 -1.91 2.87
N VAL A 31 -4.72 -3.03 2.98
CA VAL A 31 -5.27 -4.36 2.71
C VAL A 31 -6.42 -4.71 3.66
N ASP A 32 -6.32 -4.32 4.93
CA ASP A 32 -7.40 -4.53 5.89
C ASP A 32 -8.59 -3.59 5.64
N ASP A 33 -8.34 -2.33 5.26
CA ASP A 33 -9.38 -1.39 4.83
C ASP A 33 -10.13 -1.89 3.59
N LEU A 34 -9.40 -2.44 2.60
CA LEU A 34 -9.99 -3.05 1.40
C LEU A 34 -10.86 -4.26 1.73
N ARG A 35 -10.43 -5.11 2.67
CA ARG A 35 -11.27 -6.24 3.15
C ARG A 35 -12.56 -5.74 3.77
N TYR A 36 -12.46 -4.69 4.60
CA TYR A 36 -13.63 -4.09 5.23
C TYR A 36 -14.59 -3.49 4.19
N ALA A 37 -14.08 -2.68 3.26
CA ALA A 37 -14.87 -2.08 2.18
C ALA A 37 -15.53 -3.15 1.28
N ALA A 38 -14.78 -4.16 0.85
CA ALA A 38 -15.32 -5.24 0.02
C ALA A 38 -16.36 -6.09 0.76
N GLY A 39 -16.20 -6.28 2.09
CA GLY A 39 -17.19 -6.96 2.93
C GLY A 39 -18.53 -6.24 3.05
N ARG A 40 -18.59 -4.94 2.72
CA ARG A 40 -19.83 -4.16 2.67
C ARG A 40 -20.55 -4.24 1.33
N LEU A 41 -19.93 -4.82 0.31
CA LEU A 41 -20.53 -4.99 -1.01
C LEU A 41 -21.42 -6.25 -1.06
N PRO A 42 -22.51 -6.24 -1.86
CA PRO A 42 -23.30 -7.45 -2.11
C PRO A 42 -22.42 -8.60 -2.63
N ASP A 43 -22.76 -9.85 -2.28
CA ASP A 43 -21.97 -11.04 -2.65
C ASP A 43 -21.78 -11.20 -4.17
N THR A 44 -22.74 -10.73 -4.97
CA THR A 44 -22.69 -10.78 -6.44
C THR A 44 -21.92 -9.64 -7.08
N HIS A 45 -21.40 -8.69 -6.29
CA HIS A 45 -20.72 -7.52 -6.81
C HIS A 45 -19.34 -7.90 -7.40
N PRO A 46 -19.07 -7.61 -8.68
CA PRO A 46 -17.85 -8.07 -9.36
C PRO A 46 -16.56 -7.53 -8.72
N ALA A 47 -16.64 -6.35 -8.08
CA ALA A 47 -15.49 -5.78 -7.37
C ALA A 47 -15.06 -6.60 -6.15
N ARG A 48 -15.92 -7.47 -5.59
CA ARG A 48 -15.54 -8.32 -4.44
C ARG A 48 -14.54 -9.39 -4.86
N ALA A 49 -14.83 -10.11 -5.95
CA ALA A 49 -13.91 -11.11 -6.51
C ALA A 49 -12.58 -10.49 -6.97
N LEU A 50 -12.64 -9.31 -7.59
CA LEU A 50 -11.43 -8.57 -7.97
C LEU A 50 -10.61 -8.15 -6.74
N THR A 51 -11.28 -7.70 -5.68
CA THR A 51 -10.60 -7.33 -4.42
C THR A 51 -9.91 -8.55 -3.81
N ASP A 52 -10.59 -9.70 -3.72
CA ASP A 52 -9.99 -10.92 -3.17
C ASP A 52 -8.73 -11.35 -3.93
N ALA A 53 -8.73 -11.26 -5.27
CA ALA A 53 -7.56 -11.55 -6.10
C ALA A 53 -6.40 -10.57 -5.81
N VAL A 54 -6.68 -9.26 -5.79
CA VAL A 54 -5.69 -8.22 -5.47
C VAL A 54 -5.12 -8.41 -4.06
N LEU A 55 -5.97 -8.74 -3.09
CA LEU A 55 -5.57 -9.01 -1.71
C LEU A 55 -4.67 -10.23 -1.59
N HIS A 56 -4.98 -11.30 -2.32
CA HIS A 56 -4.16 -12.51 -2.35
C HIS A 56 -2.76 -12.24 -2.89
N ASP A 57 -2.67 -11.58 -4.05
CA ASP A 57 -1.39 -11.25 -4.67
C ASP A 57 -0.56 -10.28 -3.83
N THR A 58 -1.21 -9.24 -3.29
CA THR A 58 -0.55 -8.26 -2.44
C THR A 58 0.02 -8.92 -1.19
N ARG A 59 -0.74 -9.79 -0.52
CA ARG A 59 -0.27 -10.50 0.69
C ARG A 59 0.93 -11.40 0.39
N ARG A 60 0.91 -12.09 -0.75
CA ARG A 60 2.05 -12.90 -1.22
C ARG A 60 3.31 -12.06 -1.36
N ILE A 61 3.22 -10.87 -1.96
CA ILE A 61 4.37 -9.98 -2.14
C ILE A 61 4.80 -9.36 -0.80
N LEU A 62 3.88 -9.02 0.11
CA LEU A 62 4.19 -8.47 1.44
C LEU A 62 4.91 -9.48 2.35
N HIS A 63 4.70 -10.78 2.16
CA HIS A 63 5.43 -11.81 2.89
C HIS A 63 6.88 -11.99 2.42
N LEU A 64 7.26 -11.43 1.27
CA LEU A 64 8.66 -11.48 0.81
C LEU A 64 9.54 -10.58 1.68
N PRO A 65 10.78 -11.00 1.99
CA PRO A 65 11.70 -10.23 2.82
C PRO A 65 11.93 -8.85 2.21
N VAL A 66 12.05 -7.84 3.08
CA VAL A 66 12.26 -6.46 2.68
C VAL A 66 13.76 -6.17 2.62
N GLU A 67 14.25 -5.89 1.42
CA GLU A 67 15.63 -5.49 1.17
C GLU A 67 15.80 -3.98 1.27
N GLY A 68 16.96 -3.53 1.74
CA GLY A 68 17.33 -2.12 1.84
C GLY A 68 17.70 -1.46 0.50
N THR A 69 16.97 -1.75 -0.56
CA THR A 69 17.25 -1.23 -1.91
C THR A 69 16.23 -0.19 -2.35
N VAL A 70 16.67 0.77 -3.18
CA VAL A 70 15.78 1.77 -3.81
C VAL A 70 14.68 1.08 -4.62
N HIS A 71 15.01 -0.02 -5.31
CA HIS A 71 14.06 -0.81 -6.07
C HIS A 71 12.95 -1.37 -5.17
N CYS A 72 13.30 -1.99 -4.04
CA CYS A 72 12.33 -2.52 -3.09
C CYS A 72 11.44 -1.41 -2.53
N ALA A 73 12.02 -0.32 -2.02
CA ALA A 73 11.25 0.81 -1.49
C ALA A 73 10.30 1.41 -2.54
N ARG A 74 10.76 1.60 -3.78
CA ARG A 74 9.93 2.11 -4.88
C ARG A 74 8.81 1.14 -5.26
N HIS A 75 9.10 -0.16 -5.31
CA HIS A 75 8.09 -1.19 -5.58
C HIS A 75 6.98 -1.17 -4.51
N ARG A 76 7.35 -1.11 -3.22
CA ARG A 76 6.40 -1.00 -2.11
C ARG A 76 5.58 0.30 -2.18
N ALA A 77 6.20 1.44 -2.51
CA ALA A 77 5.50 2.72 -2.63
C ALA A 77 4.46 2.70 -3.76
N HIS A 78 4.81 2.14 -4.92
CA HIS A 78 3.85 1.98 -6.03
C HIS A 78 2.68 1.08 -5.66
N MET A 79 2.96 -0.02 -4.96
CA MET A 79 1.92 -0.91 -4.45
C MET A 79 0.96 -0.19 -3.50
N VAL A 80 1.47 0.51 -2.49
CA VAL A 80 0.64 1.31 -1.55
C VAL A 80 -0.23 2.30 -2.31
N ARG A 81 0.34 3.02 -3.27
CA ARG A 81 -0.41 3.99 -4.09
C ARG A 81 -1.51 3.33 -4.92
N ALA A 82 -1.23 2.17 -5.52
CA ALA A 82 -2.21 1.43 -6.30
C ALA A 82 -3.36 0.92 -5.43
N LEU A 83 -3.07 0.44 -4.21
CA LEU A 83 -4.07 -0.01 -3.24
C LEU A 83 -4.98 1.13 -2.80
N TYR A 84 -4.41 2.30 -2.45
CA TYR A 84 -5.24 3.47 -2.14
C TYR A 84 -6.12 3.90 -3.31
N GLY A 85 -5.57 3.91 -4.54
CA GLY A 85 -6.38 4.22 -5.73
C GLY A 85 -7.43 3.15 -6.05
N TYR A 86 -7.29 1.93 -5.52
CA TYR A 86 -8.31 0.90 -5.61
C TYR A 86 -9.39 1.11 -4.54
N LEU A 87 -8.99 1.42 -3.30
CA LEU A 87 -9.90 1.72 -2.19
C LEU A 87 -10.80 2.93 -2.51
N ASP A 88 -10.24 4.02 -3.03
CA ASP A 88 -10.98 5.22 -3.46
C ASP A 88 -12.07 4.91 -4.51
N ARG A 89 -11.86 3.88 -5.34
CA ARG A 89 -12.85 3.42 -6.32
C ARG A 89 -13.92 2.51 -5.72
N LEU A 90 -13.63 1.84 -4.61
CA LEU A 90 -14.60 1.00 -3.89
C LEU A 90 -15.47 1.81 -2.93
N ASP A 91 -14.92 2.88 -2.36
CA ASP A 91 -15.61 3.79 -1.45
C ASP A 91 -15.49 5.25 -1.92
N PRO A 92 -16.30 5.66 -2.92
CA PRO A 92 -16.29 7.05 -3.41
C PRO A 92 -16.88 8.03 -2.38
N THR A 93 -17.36 7.54 -1.22
CA THR A 93 -18.12 8.30 -0.23
C THR A 93 -17.28 8.98 0.83
N GLU A 94 -15.96 8.76 0.89
CA GLU A 94 -15.06 9.57 1.72
C GLU A 94 -14.27 10.58 0.89
N ARG A 95 -14.84 11.78 0.73
CA ARG A 95 -14.05 13.02 0.61
C ARG A 95 -14.69 14.11 1.48
N PRO A 96 -13.93 14.79 2.36
CA PRO A 96 -14.39 16.01 3.03
C PRO A 96 -14.59 17.17 2.04
#